data_AF-A0A1B1S907-F1
#
_entry.id   AF-A0A1B1S907-F1
#
_cell.length_a   1.000
_cell.length_b   1.000
_cell.length_c   1.000
_cell.angle_alpha   90.00
_cell.angle_beta   90.00
_cell.angle_gamma   90.00
#
_symmetry.space_group_name_H-M   'P 1'
#
loop_
_entity.id
_entity.type
_entity.pdbx_description
1 polymer ?
#
loop_
_entity_poly.entity_id
_entity_poly.type
_entity_poly.pdbx_seq_one_letter_code
_entity_poly.pdbx_strand_id
1 'polypeptide(L)'
;MANPDNQDIEALLLRRLKNGDVDAFALVYKLYFQRLYVYCRQFTKSAYGAEDIVQEVFAKLWVTGIQLLPTARCVACCSPSPEIIL
;
A
#
# COMPACT_ATOMS: atom_id res chain seq x y z
N MET A 1 5.20 -14.33 19.15
CA MET A 1 5.30 -15.50 18.24
C MET A 1 5.04 -15.00 16.83
N ALA A 2 6.08 -14.77 16.03
CA ALA A 2 5.98 -14.42 14.62
C ALA A 2 6.26 -15.68 13.82
N ASN A 3 5.28 -16.13 13.04
CA ASN A 3 5.35 -17.31 12.21
C ASN A 3 6.30 -17.02 11.02
N PRO A 4 7.29 -17.86 10.73
CA PRO A 4 8.29 -17.58 9.70
C PRO A 4 7.73 -17.48 8.26
N ASP A 5 6.51 -17.96 8.03
CA ASP A 5 5.75 -17.86 6.77
C ASP A 5 5.14 -16.48 6.47
N ASN A 6 5.06 -15.57 7.45
CA ASN A 6 4.32 -14.32 7.27
C ASN A 6 5.09 -13.29 6.42
N GLN A 7 6.42 -13.30 6.49
CA GLN A 7 7.28 -12.38 5.71
C GLN A 7 7.25 -12.69 4.22
N ASP A 8 7.09 -13.96 3.83
CA ASP A 8 6.98 -14.36 2.43
C ASP A 8 5.66 -13.94 1.81
N ILE A 9 4.57 -14.00 2.59
CA ILE A 9 3.24 -13.55 2.14
C ILE A 9 3.22 -12.03 1.96
N GLU A 10 3.77 -11.27 2.91
CA GLU A 10 3.90 -9.82 2.79
C GLU A 10 4.76 -9.43 1.57
N ALA A 11 5.91 -10.09 1.38
CA ALA A 11 6.76 -9.84 0.23
C ALA A 11 6.10 -10.21 -1.11
N LEU A 12 5.31 -11.29 -1.15
CA LEU A 12 4.55 -11.70 -2.32
C LEU A 12 3.46 -10.68 -2.66
N LEU A 13 2.72 -10.19 -1.66
CA LEU A 13 1.69 -9.16 -1.85
C LEU A 13 2.29 -7.86 -2.36
N LEU A 14 3.45 -7.44 -1.83
CA LEU A 14 4.15 -6.25 -2.31
C LEU A 14 4.63 -6.39 -3.75
N ARG A 15 5.09 -7.59 -4.16
CA ARG A 15 5.45 -7.87 -5.56
C ARG A 15 4.24 -7.79 -6.49
N ARG A 16 3.10 -8.36 -6.07
CA ARG A 16 1.85 -8.29 -6.84
C ARG A 16 1.30 -6.87 -6.92
N LEU A 17 1.39 -6.13 -5.82
CA LEU A 17 1.04 -4.72 -5.74
C LEU A 17 1.84 -3.86 -6.73
N LYS A 18 3.14 -4.12 -6.86
CA LYS A 18 4.01 -3.44 -7.83
C LYS A 18 3.59 -3.69 -9.29
N ASN A 19 2.91 -4.81 -9.56
CA ASN A 19 2.34 -5.11 -10.87
C ASN A 19 0.94 -4.50 -11.08
N GLY A 20 0.43 -3.70 -10.13
CA GLY A 20 -0.91 -3.13 -10.20
C GLY A 20 -2.04 -4.11 -9.86
N ASP A 21 -1.74 -5.21 -9.17
CA ASP A 21 -2.73 -6.19 -8.74
C ASP A 21 -3.65 -5.60 -7.65
N VAL A 22 -4.90 -5.32 -8.02
CA VAL A 22 -5.91 -4.69 -7.16
C VAL A 22 -6.30 -5.61 -6.00
N ASP A 23 -6.32 -6.93 -6.20
CA ASP A 23 -6.64 -7.89 -5.14
C ASP A 23 -5.53 -7.92 -4.07
N ALA A 24 -4.27 -7.83 -4.51
CA ALA A 24 -3.14 -7.71 -3.59
C ALA A 24 -3.22 -6.42 -2.75
N PHE A 25 -3.62 -5.30 -3.37
CA PHE A 25 -3.85 -4.04 -2.65
C PHE A 25 -5.00 -4.14 -1.66
N ALA A 26 -6.13 -4.75 -2.05
CA ALA A 26 -7.26 -4.93 -1.14
C ALA A 26 -6.87 -5.75 0.10
N LEU A 27 -6.00 -6.75 -0.06
CA LEU A 27 -5.50 -7.54 1.06
C LEU A 27 -4.57 -6.73 1.97
N VAL A 28 -3.60 -6.01 1.39
CA VAL A 28 -2.69 -5.11 2.11
C VAL A 28 -3.48 -4.03 2.85
N TYR A 29 -4.45 -3.41 2.17
CA TYR A 29 -5.34 -2.43 2.76
C TYR A 29 -6.08 -3.02 3.97
N LYS A 30 -6.73 -4.17 3.85
CA LYS A 30 -7.41 -4.82 4.99
C LYS A 30 -6.46 -5.13 6.16
N LEU A 31 -5.24 -5.56 5.88
CA LEU A 31 -4.25 -5.93 6.90
C LEU A 31 -3.74 -4.72 7.68
N TYR A 32 -3.41 -3.62 6.99
CA TYR A 32 -2.78 -2.46 7.62
C TYR A 32 -3.76 -1.33 7.97
N PHE A 33 -4.92 -1.24 7.32
CA PHE A 33 -5.90 -0.18 7.54
C PHE A 33 -6.29 -0.07 9.01
N GLN A 34 -6.63 -1.18 9.66
CA GLN A 34 -7.07 -1.14 11.06
C GLN A 34 -5.97 -0.62 11.99
N ARG A 35 -4.72 -1.06 11.78
CA ARG A 35 -3.56 -0.63 12.60
C ARG A 35 -3.23 0.84 12.37
N LEU A 36 -3.18 1.26 11.10
CA LEU A 36 -2.96 2.65 10.71
C LEU A 36 -4.08 3.56 11.21
N TYR A 37 -5.33 3.16 11.10
CA TYR A 37 -6.47 3.92 11.59
C TYR A 37 -6.40 4.13 13.11
N VAL A 38 -6.13 3.08 13.89
CA VAL A 38 -5.95 3.20 15.35
C VAL A 38 -4.76 4.09 15.69
N TYR A 39 -3.68 4.02 14.90
CA TYR A 39 -2.53 4.90 15.07
C TYR A 39 -2.90 6.36 14.78
N CYS A 40 -3.47 6.68 13.61
CA CYS A 40 -3.89 8.02 13.21
C CYS A 40 -4.93 8.61 14.17
N ARG A 41 -5.87 7.79 14.68
CA ARG A 41 -6.86 8.19 15.70
C ARG A 41 -6.23 8.74 16.97
N GLN A 42 -5.05 8.25 17.36
CA GLN A 42 -4.33 8.76 18.54
C GLN A 42 -3.78 10.18 18.32
N PHE A 43 -3.47 10.55 17.08
CA PHE A 43 -2.96 11.88 16.73
C PHE A 43 -4.06 12.87 16.37
N THR A 44 -5.01 12.48 15.51
CA THR A 44 -6.05 13.40 15.00
C THR A 44 -7.19 13.63 15.98
N LYS A 45 -7.41 12.72 16.94
CA LYS A 45 -8.56 12.72 17.87
C LYS A 45 -9.94 12.79 17.17
N SER A 46 -9.98 12.64 15.85
CA SER A 46 -11.18 12.73 15.01
C SER A 46 -11.22 11.53 14.08
N ALA A 47 -12.40 10.93 13.90
CA ALA A 47 -12.57 9.75 13.04
C ALA A 47 -12.32 10.13 11.58
N TYR A 48 -12.93 11.24 11.16
CA TYR A 48 -12.77 11.80 9.84
C TYR A 48 -11.31 12.12 9.52
N GLY A 49 -10.60 12.81 10.42
CA GLY A 49 -9.19 13.14 10.18
C GLY A 49 -8.27 11.91 10.16
N ALA A 50 -8.57 10.89 10.96
CA ALA A 50 -7.81 9.64 10.89
C ALA A 50 -8.06 8.89 9.58
N GLU A 51 -9.31 8.84 9.12
CA GLU A 51 -9.67 8.20 7.86
C GLU A 51 -9.05 8.91 6.66
N ASP A 52 -9.09 10.24 6.64
CA ASP A 52 -8.51 11.08 5.59
C ASP A 52 -6.99 10.83 5.43
N ILE A 53 -6.26 10.82 6.54
CA ILE A 53 -4.81 10.52 6.52
C ILE A 53 -4.55 9.10 6.01
N VAL A 54 -5.32 8.12 6.47
CA VAL A 54 -5.14 6.72 6.05
C VAL A 54 -5.42 6.59 4.55
N GLN A 55 -6.49 7.21 4.05
CA GLN A 55 -6.79 7.23 2.62
C GLN A 55 -5.67 7.88 1.81
N GLU A 56 -5.14 9.03 2.25
CA GLU A 56 -4.03 9.71 1.57
C GLU A 56 -2.77 8.84 1.52
N VAL A 57 -2.43 8.16 2.63
CA VAL A 57 -1.28 7.25 2.70
C VAL A 57 -1.44 6.08 1.73
N PHE A 58 -2.61 5.46 1.67
CA PHE A 58 -2.86 4.34 0.76
C PHE A 58 -2.96 4.78 -0.71
N ALA A 59 -3.52 5.95 -0.99
CA ALA A 59 -3.54 6.53 -2.33
C ALA A 59 -2.10 6.82 -2.83
N LYS A 60 -1.25 7.39 -1.97
CA LYS A 60 0.19 7.56 -2.24
C LYS A 60 0.89 6.22 -2.40
N LEU A 61 0.55 5.21 -1.60
CA LEU A 61 1.13 3.87 -1.72
C LEU A 61 0.81 3.24 -3.08
N TRP A 62 -0.41 3.42 -3.57
CA TRP A 62 -0.85 2.94 -4.88
C TRP A 62 -0.18 3.68 -6.04
N VAL A 63 -0.23 5.02 -6.04
CA VAL A 63 0.33 5.86 -7.11
C VAL A 63 1.85 5.75 -7.19
N THR A 64 2.51 5.70 -6.04
CA THR A 64 3.98 5.68 -5.97
C THR A 64 4.57 4.27 -5.93
N GLY A 65 3.72 3.24 -6.01
CA GLY A 65 4.11 1.85 -6.25
C GLY A 65 5.28 1.31 -5.41
N ILE A 66 5.41 1.75 -4.15
CA ILE A 66 6.57 1.49 -3.26
C ILE A 66 7.82 2.33 -3.64
N GLN A 67 7.77 3.64 -3.42
CA GLN A 67 8.98 4.49 -3.38
C GLN A 67 9.39 4.90 -1.95
N LEU A 68 8.65 4.46 -0.92
CA LEU A 68 8.94 4.81 0.48
C LEU A 68 9.86 3.81 1.21
N LEU A 69 10.50 2.87 0.50
CA LEU A 69 11.57 2.04 1.05
C LEU A 69 12.92 2.43 0.41
N PRO A 70 13.85 3.07 1.15
CA PRO A 70 15.13 3.57 0.60
C PRO A 70 16.16 2.48 0.22
N THR A 71 15.77 1.23 0.02
CA THR A 71 16.69 0.15 -0.39
C THR A 71 16.06 -0.72 -1.48
N ALA A 72 16.08 -0.27 -2.74
CA ALA A 72 16.29 -1.11 -3.94
C ALA A 72 16.00 -0.31 -5.22
N ARG A 73 17.08 0.29 -5.72
CA ARG A 73 17.53 0.37 -7.12
C ARG A 73 16.53 -0.02 -8.22
N CYS A 74 16.37 0.93 -9.16
CA CYS A 74 15.86 0.82 -10.53
C CYS A 74 14.36 0.52 -10.71
N VAL A 75 13.56 1.58 -10.76
CA VAL A 75 12.35 1.66 -11.60
C VAL A 75 12.75 2.31 -12.92
N ALA A 76 13.20 1.46 -13.84
CA ALA A 76 13.04 1.69 -15.27
C ALA A 76 12.25 0.47 -15.75
N CYS A 77 10.93 0.59 -15.77
CA CYS A 77 9.99 -0.25 -16.55
C CYS A 77 8.54 0.19 -16.27
N CYS A 78 8.24 1.48 -16.40
CA CYS A 78 6.89 1.96 -16.69
C CYS A 78 7.03 3.19 -17.60
N SER A 79 7.40 2.93 -18.85
CA SER A 79 6.98 3.85 -19.93
C SER A 79 5.52 3.54 -20.26
N PRO A 80 4.76 4.56 -20.64
CA PRO A 80 3.30 4.57 -20.62
C PRO A 80 2.77 3.77 -21.81
N SER A 81 1.67 3.08 -21.61
CA SER A 81 0.78 2.77 -22.73
C SER A 81 -0.61 3.25 -22.34
N PRO A 82 -1.02 4.42 -22.87
CA PRO A 82 -2.42 4.76 -22.93
C PRO A 82 -3.04 3.79 -23.94
N GLU A 83 -4.13 3.14 -23.58
CA GLU A 83 -5.25 2.80 -24.47
C GLU A 83 -6.21 1.90 -23.70
N ILE A 84 -7.48 1.96 -24.10
CA ILE A 84 -8.63 1.17 -23.65
C ILE A 84 -9.31 1.72 -22.36
N ILE A 85 -10.58 2.17 -22.33
CA ILE A 85 -11.70 2.13 -23.29
C ILE A 85 -12.63 3.34 -23.04
N LEU A 86 -13.06 3.93 -24.16
CA LEU A 86 -14.35 4.54 -24.49
C LEU A 86 -15.44 4.62 -23.41
#